data_AF-A0A836JLX3-F1
#
_entry.id   AF-A0A836JLX3-F1
#
_cell.length_a   1.000
_cell.length_b   1.000
_cell.length_c   1.000
_cell.angle_alpha   90.00
_cell.angle_beta   90.00
_cell.angle_gamma   90.00
#
_symmetry.space_group_name_H-M   'P 1'
#
loop_
_entity.id
_entity.type
_entity.pdbx_description
1 polymer ?
#
loop_
_entity_poly.entity_id
_entity_poly.type
_entity_poly.pdbx_seq_one_letter_code
_entity_poly.pdbx_strand_id
1 'polypeptide(L)'
;MEKNEFRAMIKHLHMKGLTPKEIKAKLDKLFHDNARIHTCPEPMLPHPAYSPDLALYDYFLFPNLKKRFITREQLIAETETYFEELDKSYYSDGLKKLENRWIKCIELKGDYVEK
;
A
#
# COMPACT_ATOMS: atom_id res chain seq x y z
N MET A 1 4.50 -11.65 12.57
CA MET A 1 3.14 -11.37 12.10
C MET A 1 3.08 -11.78 10.64
N GLU A 2 2.71 -13.04 10.38
CA GLU A 2 2.66 -13.60 9.04
C GLU A 2 1.48 -13.04 8.23
N LYS A 3 1.77 -12.59 7.00
CA LYS A 3 0.97 -12.60 5.76
C LYS A 3 -0.56 -12.41 5.82
N ASN A 4 -1.28 -13.24 6.56
CA ASN A 4 -2.75 -13.20 6.72
C ASN A 4 -3.22 -12.29 7.86
N GLU A 5 -2.31 -11.82 8.71
CA GLU A 5 -2.67 -11.25 10.01
C GLU A 5 -3.27 -9.85 9.94
N PHE A 6 -2.96 -9.03 8.93
CA PHE A 6 -3.42 -7.65 8.92
C PHE A 6 -4.90 -7.49 8.51
N ARG A 7 -5.34 -8.16 7.43
CA ARG A 7 -6.77 -8.27 7.11
C ARG A 7 -7.52 -9.03 8.20
N ALA A 8 -6.91 -10.08 8.75
CA ALA A 8 -7.47 -10.79 9.90
C ALA A 8 -7.59 -9.87 11.13
N MET A 9 -6.66 -8.93 11.31
CA MET A 9 -6.68 -7.96 12.40
C MET A 9 -7.77 -6.91 12.19
N ILE A 10 -7.95 -6.37 10.97
CA ILE A 10 -9.10 -5.50 10.66
C ILE A 10 -10.41 -6.26 10.91
N LYS A 11 -10.54 -7.50 10.42
CA LYS A 11 -11.70 -8.36 10.66
C LYS A 11 -11.93 -8.60 12.16
N HIS A 12 -10.88 -8.91 12.90
CA HIS A 12 -10.94 -9.15 14.34
C HIS A 12 -11.33 -7.90 15.14
N LEU A 13 -10.74 -6.75 14.82
CA LEU A 13 -11.06 -5.48 15.48
C LEU A 13 -12.49 -5.04 15.16
N HIS A 14 -12.96 -5.29 13.94
CA HIS A 14 -14.34 -5.07 13.56
C HIS A 14 -15.31 -6.03 14.27
N MET A 15 -14.98 -7.33 14.39
CA MET A 15 -15.75 -8.31 15.18
C MET A 15 -15.81 -7.95 16.67
N LYS A 16 -14.79 -7.24 17.18
CA LYS A 16 -14.77 -6.68 18.55
C LYS A 16 -15.61 -5.42 18.71
N GLY A 17 -16.28 -4.94 17.67
CA GLY A 17 -17.19 -3.79 17.71
C GLY A 17 -16.50 -2.42 17.68
N LEU A 18 -15.21 -2.34 17.32
CA LEU A 18 -14.52 -1.06 17.20
C LEU A 18 -15.02 -0.29 15.97
N THR A 19 -15.10 1.03 16.11
CA THR A 19 -15.46 1.93 15.01
C THR A 19 -14.31 2.08 14.02
N PRO A 20 -14.58 2.42 12.74
CA PRO A 20 -13.54 2.59 11.74
C PRO A 20 -12.44 3.59 12.14
N LYS A 21 -12.81 4.65 12.86
CA LYS A 21 -11.87 5.65 13.39
C LYS A 21 -10.91 5.05 14.42
N GLU A 22 -11.41 4.21 15.32
CA GLU A 22 -10.59 3.54 16.34
C GLU A 22 -9.72 2.44 15.75
N ILE A 23 -10.24 1.71 14.75
CA ILE A 23 -9.48 0.73 13.99
C ILE A 23 -8.32 1.42 13.29
N LYS A 24 -8.59 2.50 12.52
CA LYS A 24 -7.56 3.29 11.86
C LYS A 24 -6.53 3.84 12.84
N ALA A 25 -6.94 4.41 13.97
CA ALA A 25 -6.00 4.91 14.98
C ALA A 25 -5.09 3.82 15.58
N LYS A 26 -5.61 2.59 15.76
CA LYS A 26 -4.80 1.44 16.16
C LYS A 26 -3.87 0.99 15.04
N LEU A 27 -4.36 1.00 13.81
CA LEU A 27 -3.62 0.62 12.60
C LEU A 27 -2.47 1.57 12.29
N ASP A 28 -2.70 2.87 12.41
CA ASP A 28 -1.71 3.93 12.19
C ASP A 28 -0.58 3.83 13.24
N LYS A 29 -0.88 3.34 14.46
CA LYS A 29 0.12 2.96 15.46
C LYS A 29 0.90 1.68 15.12
N LEU A 30 0.40 0.88 14.18
CA LEU A 30 0.85 -0.46 13.86
C LEU A 30 1.54 -0.58 12.47
N PHE A 31 1.63 0.43 11.58
CA PHE A 31 1.96 0.25 10.13
C PHE A 31 3.22 0.93 9.49
N HIS A 32 3.96 0.14 8.68
CA HIS A 32 5.03 0.31 7.62
C HIS A 32 5.24 -1.10 7.00
N ASP A 33 6.22 -1.32 6.11
CA ASP A 33 6.19 -2.40 5.12
C ASP A 33 7.01 -3.68 5.43
N ASN A 34 6.37 -4.86 5.28
CA ASN A 34 6.98 -6.19 5.42
C ASN A 34 7.07 -6.91 4.06
N ALA A 35 8.01 -6.53 3.20
CA ALA A 35 8.36 -7.30 2.01
C ALA A 35 9.58 -8.21 2.30
N ARG A 36 9.43 -9.52 2.06
CA ARG A 36 10.32 -10.61 2.52
C ARG A 36 11.75 -10.60 1.96
N ILE A 37 12.12 -9.65 1.09
CA ILE A 37 13.44 -9.54 0.44
C ILE A 37 14.32 -8.46 1.10
N HIS A 38 13.75 -7.57 1.91
CA HIS A 38 14.48 -6.51 2.61
C HIS A 38 14.56 -6.80 4.11
N THR A 39 15.48 -7.66 4.54
CA THR A 39 15.89 -7.70 5.95
C THR A 39 16.86 -6.54 6.19
N CYS A 40 16.33 -5.30 6.23
CA CYS A 40 17.07 -4.14 6.71
C CYS A 40 16.97 -4.11 8.25
N PRO A 41 18.07 -3.90 9.01
CA PRO A 41 18.05 -3.97 10.48
C PRO A 41 17.43 -2.74 11.18
N GLU A 42 16.48 -2.04 10.54
CA GLU A 42 15.69 -0.97 11.15
C GLU A 42 14.23 -1.42 11.38
N PRO A 43 13.50 -0.82 12.34
CA PRO A 43 12.16 -1.26 12.72
C PRO A 43 11.13 -0.99 11.62
N MET A 44 11.04 -1.92 10.67
CA MET A 44 10.01 -1.95 9.64
C MET A 44 8.72 -2.53 10.23
N LEU A 45 7.65 -1.73 10.18
CA LEU A 45 6.31 -2.13 10.60
C LEU A 45 5.70 -3.11 9.53
N PRO A 46 4.48 -3.67 9.72
CA PRO A 46 3.89 -4.76 8.94
C PRO A 46 2.89 -4.38 7.83
N HIS A 47 3.17 -4.79 6.57
CA HIS A 47 2.25 -4.72 5.43
C HIS A 47 1.53 -6.06 5.16
N PRO A 48 0.19 -6.11 4.97
CA PRO A 48 -0.55 -7.32 4.61
C PRO A 48 0.03 -8.02 3.37
N ALA A 49 0.11 -9.35 3.39
CA ALA A 49 0.34 -10.08 2.13
C ALA A 49 -0.90 -10.02 1.23
N TYR A 50 -0.69 -10.11 -0.08
CA TYR A 50 -1.74 -10.16 -1.12
C TYR A 50 -2.74 -9.00 -1.09
N SER A 51 -2.31 -7.80 -0.66
CA SER A 51 -3.12 -6.57 -0.68
C SER A 51 -2.51 -5.50 -1.59
N PRO A 52 -2.32 -5.77 -2.90
CA PRO A 52 -1.80 -4.77 -3.84
C PRO A 52 -2.72 -3.54 -3.94
N ASP A 53 -3.99 -3.67 -3.59
CA ASP A 53 -4.96 -2.59 -3.49
C ASP A 53 -4.67 -1.61 -2.34
N LEU A 54 -3.82 -2.00 -1.38
CA LEU A 54 -3.41 -1.22 -0.21
C LEU A 54 -1.90 -0.92 -0.18
N ALA A 55 -1.17 -1.24 -1.24
CA ALA A 55 0.26 -0.92 -1.39
C ALA A 55 0.40 0.30 -2.30
N LEU A 56 1.15 1.33 -1.88
CA LEU A 56 1.33 2.55 -2.68
C LEU A 56 1.89 2.22 -4.07
N TYR A 57 2.92 1.37 -4.13
CA TYR A 57 3.58 1.03 -5.38
C TYR A 57 2.67 0.26 -6.34
N ASP A 58 1.99 -0.79 -5.87
CA ASP A 58 1.15 -1.64 -6.72
C ASP A 58 -0.15 -0.96 -7.18
N TYR A 59 -0.77 -0.15 -6.31
CA TYR A 59 -2.00 0.54 -6.63
C TYR A 59 -1.77 1.83 -7.44
N PHE A 60 -0.73 2.62 -7.10
CA PHE A 60 -0.61 3.99 -7.59
C PHE A 60 0.53 4.18 -8.60
N LEU A 61 1.73 3.64 -8.34
CA LEU A 61 2.91 3.89 -9.18
C LEU A 61 3.01 2.92 -10.37
N PHE A 62 3.00 1.62 -10.11
CA PHE A 62 3.22 0.61 -11.14
C PHE A 62 2.17 0.55 -12.24
N PRO A 63 0.87 0.83 -12.01
CA PRO A 63 -0.09 0.84 -13.11
C PRO A 63 0.28 1.84 -14.22
N ASN A 64 0.91 2.95 -13.88
CA ASN A 64 1.35 3.98 -14.82
C ASN A 64 2.69 3.63 -15.52
N LEU A 65 3.43 2.67 -14.95
CA LEU A 65 4.72 2.18 -15.47
C LEU A 65 4.61 0.86 -16.23
N LYS A 66 3.41 0.27 -16.35
CA LYS A 66 3.17 -0.98 -17.11
C LYS A 66 3.22 -0.74 -18.62
N LYS A 67 4.41 -0.46 -19.14
CA LYS A 67 4.74 -0.42 -20.58
C LYS A 67 5.62 -1.61 -20.95
N ARG A 68 5.57 -2.04 -22.22
CA ARG A 68 6.47 -3.07 -22.75
C ARG A 68 7.74 -2.41 -23.27
N PHE A 69 8.89 -2.87 -22.81
CA PHE A 69 10.19 -2.40 -23.24
C PHE A 69 10.90 -3.50 -24.03
N ILE A 70 11.59 -3.11 -25.11
CA ILE A 70 12.30 -4.05 -25.98
C ILE A 70 13.71 -4.30 -25.44
N THR A 71 14.35 -3.27 -24.88
CA THR A 71 15.70 -3.34 -24.32
C THR A 71 15.77 -2.80 -22.90
N ARG A 72 16.85 -3.15 -22.19
CA ARG A 72 17.09 -2.67 -20.82
C ARG A 72 17.37 -1.17 -20.80
N GLU A 73 18.11 -0.67 -21.79
CA GLU A 73 18.49 0.74 -21.89
C GLU A 73 17.24 1.61 -22.10
N GLN A 74 16.29 1.14 -22.91
CA GLN A 74 15.00 1.79 -23.10
C GLN A 74 14.18 1.81 -21.80
N LEU A 75 14.15 0.71 -21.06
CA LEU A 75 13.48 0.63 -19.76
C LEU A 75 14.06 1.67 -18.78
N ILE A 76 15.39 1.76 -18.67
CA ILE A 76 16.06 2.68 -17.74
C ILE A 76 15.72 4.13 -18.11
N ALA A 77 15.96 4.51 -19.36
CA ALA A 77 15.76 5.90 -19.82
C ALA A 77 14.30 6.36 -19.65
N GLU A 78 13.32 5.53 -20.06
CA GLU A 78 11.90 5.89 -19.89
C GLU A 78 11.51 5.99 -18.41
N THR A 79 12.07 5.11 -17.55
CA THR A 79 11.77 5.13 -16.12
C THR A 79 12.33 6.40 -15.47
N GLU A 80 13.56 6.79 -15.81
CA GLU A 80 14.17 8.04 -15.35
C GLU A 80 13.34 9.25 -15.77
N THR A 81 13.02 9.37 -17.06
CA THR A 81 12.17 10.45 -17.58
C THR A 81 10.80 10.49 -16.90
N TYR A 82 10.15 9.33 -16.73
CA TYR A 82 8.87 9.26 -16.04
C TYR A 82 8.94 9.85 -14.62
N PHE A 83 9.97 9.51 -13.84
CA PHE A 83 10.10 10.03 -12.48
C PHE A 83 10.54 11.49 -12.41
N GLU A 84 11.30 11.98 -13.40
CA GLU A 84 11.67 13.40 -13.51
C GLU A 84 10.48 14.31 -13.80
N GLU A 85 9.48 13.82 -14.55
CA GLU A 85 8.26 14.58 -14.86
C GLU A 85 7.28 14.66 -13.68
N LEU A 86 7.44 13.82 -12.64
CA LEU A 86 6.54 13.77 -11.49
C LEU A 86 6.89 14.83 -10.45
N ASP A 87 5.95 15.75 -10.22
CA ASP A 87 6.05 16.70 -9.11
C ASP A 87 5.83 16.04 -7.73
N LYS A 88 6.34 16.67 -6.68
CA LYS A 88 6.14 16.24 -5.28
C LYS A 88 4.66 16.07 -4.92
N SER A 89 3.79 16.90 -5.49
CA SER A 89 2.34 16.82 -5.30
C SER A 89 1.77 15.46 -5.73
N TYR A 90 2.30 14.85 -6.78
CA TYR A 90 1.86 13.54 -7.28
C TYR A 90 1.97 12.45 -6.21
N TYR A 91 3.11 12.41 -5.50
CA TYR A 91 3.32 11.45 -4.41
C TYR A 91 2.41 11.76 -3.22
N SER A 92 2.23 13.04 -2.89
CA SER A 92 1.34 13.44 -1.80
C SER A 92 -0.12 13.07 -2.08
N ASP A 93 -0.55 13.15 -3.34
CA ASP A 93 -1.89 12.76 -3.77
C ASP A 93 -2.05 11.24 -3.80
N GLY A 94 -1.00 10.50 -4.17
CA GLY A 94 -0.95 9.04 -4.02
C GLY A 94 -1.16 8.59 -2.57
N LEU A 95 -0.48 9.25 -1.62
CA LEU A 95 -0.61 8.96 -0.19
C LEU A 95 -2.02 9.27 0.34
N LYS A 96 -2.62 10.41 -0.03
CA LYS A 96 -4.01 10.73 0.34
C LYS A 96 -5.00 9.71 -0.23
N LYS A 97 -4.80 9.27 -1.48
CA LYS A 97 -5.63 8.21 -2.09
C LYS A 97 -5.46 6.87 -1.37
N LEU A 98 -4.26 6.57 -0.89
CA LEU A 98 -3.98 5.36 -0.12
C LEU A 98 -4.70 5.39 1.23
N GLU A 99 -4.67 6.52 1.94
CA GLU A 99 -5.41 6.68 3.21
C GLU A 99 -6.92 6.44 3.02
N ASN A 100 -7.49 7.00 1.95
CA ASN A 100 -8.90 6.77 1.61
C ASN A 100 -9.19 5.29 1.33
N ARG A 101 -8.25 4.56 0.73
CA ARG A 101 -8.38 3.10 0.49
C ARG A 101 -8.33 2.31 1.79
N TRP A 102 -7.48 2.69 2.74
CA TRP A 102 -7.48 2.07 4.06
C TRP A 102 -8.81 2.24 4.77
N ILE A 103 -9.40 3.44 4.70
CA ILE A 103 -10.75 3.70 5.24
C ILE A 103 -11.78 2.78 4.58
N LYS A 104 -11.80 2.69 3.25
CA LYS A 104 -12.70 1.79 2.52
C LYS A 104 -12.50 0.32 2.89
N CYS A 105 -11.26 -0.14 3.04
CA CYS A 105 -10.96 -1.51 3.48
C CYS A 105 -11.56 -1.80 4.86
N ILE A 106 -11.51 -0.82 5.78
CA ILE A 106 -12.12 -0.94 7.10
C ILE A 106 -13.66 -0.99 6.99
N GLU A 107 -14.26 -0.14 6.16
CA GLU A 107 -15.72 -0.14 5.89
C GLU A 107 -16.18 -1.47 5.28
N LEU A 108 -15.38 -2.05 4.39
CA LEU A 108 -15.57 -3.36 3.79
C LEU A 108 -15.16 -4.52 4.71
N LYS A 109 -14.85 -4.25 5.98
CA LYS A 109 -14.50 -5.27 6.98
C LYS A 109 -13.32 -6.14 6.54
N GLY A 110 -12.32 -5.54 5.91
CA GLY A 110 -11.11 -6.21 5.44
C GLY A 110 -11.29 -6.96 4.11
N ASP A 111 -12.36 -6.67 3.36
CA ASP A 111 -12.49 -7.13 1.97
C ASP A 111 -11.67 -6.25 0.99
N TYR A 112 -11.48 -6.72 -0.23
CA TYR A 112 -10.72 -6.02 -1.27
C TYR A 112 -11.37 -4.69 -1.66
N VAL A 113 -10.54 -3.65 -1.85
CA VAL A 113 -11.01 -2.34 -2.31
C VAL A 113 -10.89 -2.26 -3.83
N GLU A 114 -12.03 -2.25 -4.52
CA GLU A 114 -12.10 -2.11 -5.97
C GLU A 114 -11.52 -0.75 -6.47
N LYS A 115 -11.23 -0.67 -7.77
CA LYS A 115 -10.63 0.52 -8.41
C LYS A 115 -11.65 1.59 -8.69
#